data_AF-W2CGI7-F1
#
_entry.id   AF-W2CGI7-F1
#
_cell.length_a   1.000
_cell.length_b   1.000
_cell.length_c   1.000
_cell.angle_alpha   90.00
_cell.angle_beta   90.00
_cell.angle_gamma   90.00
#
_symmetry.space_group_name_H-M   'P 1'
#
loop_
_entity.id
_entity.type
_entity.pdbx_description
1 polymer ?
#
loop_
_entity_poly.entity_id
_entity_poly.type
_entity_poly.pdbx_seq_one_letter_code
_entity_poly.pdbx_strand_id
1 'polypeptide(L)'
;GSGYATWEEVMTTILKAGCENICDEVANTKIGNPYSGKDKNYIESPYSQRSFIDFHDNLISIQNSLYGGIEGNRNEAASIMAFMKKYDAAQASKLESDLKAALKALEDCQTKLKGGFVSNISNPLVGEAQKKIQTLDEDLNKAAEWFSKQ
;
A
#
# COMPACT_ATOMS: atom_id res chain seq x y z
N GLY A 1 -20.67 -16.44 -16.18
CA GLY A 1 -19.74 -16.80 -15.09
C GLY A 1 -18.68 -15.72 -14.96
N SER A 2 -17.84 -15.79 -13.93
CA SER A 2 -16.65 -14.94 -13.79
C SER A 2 -15.74 -15.04 -15.02
N GLY A 3 -15.00 -13.97 -15.33
CA GLY A 3 -13.96 -13.97 -16.37
C GLY A 3 -12.64 -14.63 -15.95
N TYR A 4 -12.47 -14.95 -14.66
CA TYR A 4 -11.31 -15.65 -14.12
C TYR A 4 -11.52 -17.17 -14.17
N ALA A 5 -10.55 -17.90 -14.71
CA ALA A 5 -10.56 -19.34 -14.88
C ALA A 5 -10.16 -20.08 -13.61
N THR A 6 -9.31 -19.48 -12.77
CA THR A 6 -8.79 -20.11 -11.55
C THR A 6 -8.77 -19.16 -10.36
N TRP A 7 -8.61 -19.69 -9.15
CA TRP A 7 -8.52 -18.85 -7.95
C TRP A 7 -7.16 -18.15 -7.85
N GLU A 8 -6.10 -18.75 -8.39
CA GLU A 8 -4.76 -18.17 -8.54
C GLU A 8 -4.81 -16.89 -9.39
N GLU A 9 -5.55 -16.91 -10.50
CA GLU A 9 -5.79 -15.71 -11.32
C GLU A 9 -6.52 -14.62 -10.54
N VAL A 10 -7.52 -14.99 -9.72
CA VAL A 10 -8.23 -14.04 -8.85
C VAL A 10 -7.27 -13.43 -7.83
N MET A 11 -6.48 -14.23 -7.13
CA MET A 11 -5.54 -13.74 -6.11
C MET A 11 -4.44 -12.87 -6.72
N THR A 12 -3.88 -13.30 -7.85
CA THR A 12 -2.90 -12.52 -8.60
C THR A 12 -3.49 -11.17 -9.02
N THR A 13 -4.76 -11.14 -9.45
CA THR A 13 -5.41 -9.89 -9.86
C THR A 13 -5.68 -8.96 -8.68
N ILE A 14 -6.15 -9.48 -7.54
CA ILE A 14 -6.33 -8.69 -6.31
C ILE A 14 -4.99 -8.05 -5.91
N LEU A 15 -3.89 -8.81 -5.96
CA LEU A 15 -2.58 -8.32 -5.56
C LEU A 15 -1.98 -7.35 -6.56
N LYS A 16 -1.94 -7.66 -7.87
CA LYS A 16 -1.34 -6.79 -8.90
C LYS A 16 -2.24 -5.62 -9.28
N ALA A 17 -3.40 -5.91 -9.86
CA ALA A 17 -4.27 -4.86 -10.40
C ALA A 17 -5.00 -4.06 -9.30
N GLY A 18 -5.07 -4.60 -8.08
CA GLY A 18 -5.66 -3.94 -6.92
C GLY A 18 -4.60 -3.31 -6.01
N CYS A 19 -4.02 -4.12 -5.13
CA CYS A 19 -3.17 -3.65 -4.04
C CYS A 19 -1.88 -2.97 -4.50
N GLU A 20 -1.14 -3.60 -5.40
CA GLU A 20 0.13 -3.11 -5.92
C GLU A 20 -0.08 -1.85 -6.74
N ASN A 21 -1.04 -1.84 -7.67
CA ASN A 21 -1.35 -0.66 -8.48
C ASN A 21 -1.61 0.62 -7.64
N ILE A 22 -2.38 0.53 -6.55
CA ILE A 22 -2.59 1.70 -5.67
C ILE A 22 -1.36 2.01 -4.80
N CYS A 23 -0.55 1.00 -4.45
CA CYS A 23 0.71 1.18 -3.74
C CYS A 23 1.74 1.96 -4.59
N ASP A 24 1.93 1.52 -5.84
CA ASP A 24 2.75 2.19 -6.86
C ASP A 24 2.26 3.62 -7.12
N GLU A 25 0.95 3.79 -7.31
CA GLU A 25 0.36 5.11 -7.54
C GLU A 25 0.69 6.08 -6.39
N VAL A 26 0.54 5.64 -5.13
CA VAL A 26 0.87 6.47 -3.97
C VAL A 26 2.37 6.79 -3.92
N ALA A 27 3.23 5.78 -4.07
CA ALA A 27 4.67 5.95 -3.98
C ALA A 27 5.25 6.82 -5.10
N ASN A 28 4.95 6.46 -6.35
CA ASN A 28 5.69 6.94 -7.50
C ASN A 28 4.98 8.08 -8.22
N THR A 29 3.64 8.14 -8.14
CA THR A 29 2.86 9.19 -8.81
C THR A 29 2.45 10.29 -7.83
N LYS A 30 1.70 9.96 -6.78
CA LYS A 30 1.12 10.95 -5.85
C LYS A 30 2.18 11.61 -4.96
N ILE A 31 3.14 10.83 -4.44
CA ILE A 31 4.27 11.35 -3.66
C ILE A 31 5.46 11.64 -4.58
N GLY A 32 5.84 10.65 -5.41
CA GLY A 32 7.10 10.69 -6.16
C GLY A 32 7.20 11.84 -7.16
N ASN A 33 6.15 12.15 -7.93
CA ASN A 33 6.21 13.23 -8.91
C ASN A 33 6.41 14.61 -8.24
N PRO A 34 5.65 15.01 -7.20
CA PRO A 34 5.91 16.28 -6.52
C PRO A 34 7.22 16.28 -5.71
N TYR A 35 7.53 15.19 -5.00
CA TYR A 35 8.72 15.09 -4.14
C TYR A 35 10.02 15.23 -4.93
N SER A 36 10.10 14.58 -6.11
CA SER A 36 11.24 14.69 -7.03
C SER A 36 11.30 16.02 -7.80
N GLY A 37 10.21 16.78 -7.80
CA GLY A 37 10.06 18.00 -8.60
C GLY A 37 9.73 17.75 -10.07
N LYS A 38 9.44 16.51 -10.48
CA LYS A 38 9.04 16.16 -11.85
C LYS A 38 7.69 16.78 -12.24
N ASP A 39 6.72 16.77 -11.32
CA ASP A 39 5.45 17.50 -11.47
C ASP A 39 4.98 17.98 -10.10
N LYS A 40 5.15 19.28 -9.83
CA LYS A 40 4.76 19.92 -8.58
C LYS A 40 3.29 20.33 -8.53
N ASN A 41 2.58 20.27 -9.65
CA ASN A 41 1.17 20.65 -9.73
C ASN A 41 0.25 19.45 -9.47
N TYR A 42 0.76 18.22 -9.62
CA TYR A 42 0.04 16.99 -9.31
C TYR A 42 0.08 16.66 -7.81
N ILE A 43 -0.54 17.48 -6.98
CA ILE A 43 -0.66 17.23 -5.53
C ILE A 43 -2.12 16.94 -5.21
N GLU A 44 -2.41 15.74 -4.71
CA GLU A 44 -3.75 15.33 -4.29
C GLU A 44 -4.21 16.10 -3.05
N SER A 45 -5.49 16.50 -3.02
CA SER A 45 -6.10 17.23 -1.90
C SER A 45 -5.30 18.42 -1.35
N PRO A 46 -4.75 19.32 -2.20
CA PRO A 46 -3.82 20.35 -1.75
C PRO A 46 -4.55 21.47 -0.98
N TYR A 47 -5.78 21.79 -1.38
CA TYR A 47 -6.56 22.86 -0.78
C TYR A 47 -7.17 22.47 0.57
N SER A 48 -7.56 21.20 0.74
CA SER A 48 -8.04 20.67 2.02
C SER A 48 -6.89 20.23 2.95
N GLN A 49 -5.66 20.13 2.42
CA GLN A 49 -4.47 19.66 3.13
C GLN A 49 -4.62 18.24 3.70
N ARG A 50 -5.36 17.37 3.00
CA ARG A 50 -5.69 16.00 3.43
C ARG A 50 -4.85 14.91 2.78
N SER A 51 -3.89 15.24 1.92
CA SER A 51 -3.13 14.27 1.12
C SER A 51 -2.56 13.09 1.94
N PHE A 52 -1.97 13.35 3.12
CA PHE A 52 -1.40 12.28 3.96
C PHE A 52 -2.45 11.31 4.51
N ILE A 53 -3.68 11.77 4.68
CA ILE A 53 -4.82 10.94 5.10
C ILE A 53 -5.28 10.11 3.91
N ASP A 54 -5.41 10.73 2.73
CA ASP A 54 -5.79 10.02 1.50
C ASP A 54 -4.79 8.90 1.15
N PHE A 55 -3.48 9.19 1.26
CA PHE A 55 -2.42 8.19 1.05
C PHE A 55 -2.49 7.06 2.07
N HIS A 56 -2.80 7.37 3.33
CA HIS A 56 -2.90 6.38 4.39
C HIS A 56 -4.12 5.49 4.21
N ASP A 57 -5.25 6.07 3.81
CA ASP A 57 -6.48 5.34 3.53
C ASP A 57 -6.33 4.41 2.31
N ASN A 58 -5.51 4.81 1.32
CA ASN A 58 -5.09 3.92 0.24
C ASN A 58 -4.35 2.67 0.77
N LEU A 59 -3.41 2.84 1.72
CA LEU A 59 -2.74 1.69 2.35
C LEU A 59 -3.66 0.87 3.28
N ILE A 60 -4.64 1.49 3.94
CA ILE A 60 -5.68 0.77 4.69
C ILE A 60 -6.49 -0.12 3.74
N SER A 61 -6.81 0.35 2.53
CA SER A 61 -7.50 -0.48 1.52
C SER A 61 -6.70 -1.74 1.16
N ILE A 62 -5.37 -1.62 1.02
CA ILE A 62 -4.46 -2.76 0.83
C ILE A 62 -4.55 -3.69 2.05
N GLN A 63 -4.42 -3.15 3.27
CA GLN A 63 -4.51 -3.94 4.50
C GLN A 63 -5.82 -4.72 4.59
N ASN A 64 -6.96 -4.08 4.32
CA ASN A 64 -8.26 -4.72 4.37
C ASN A 64 -8.37 -5.87 3.36
N SER A 65 -7.81 -5.69 2.16
CA SER A 65 -7.76 -6.73 1.13
C SER A 65 -6.90 -7.92 1.55
N LEU A 66 -5.74 -7.67 2.15
CA LEU A 66 -4.81 -8.70 2.61
C LEU A 66 -5.36 -9.52 3.77
N TYR A 67 -6.09 -8.89 4.69
CA TYR A 67 -6.63 -9.52 5.90
C TYR A 67 -8.10 -9.95 5.79
N GLY A 68 -8.71 -9.82 4.62
CA GLY A 68 -10.06 -10.33 4.37
C GLY A 68 -11.15 -9.58 5.15
N GLY A 69 -11.03 -8.26 5.26
CA GLY A 69 -12.05 -7.40 5.88
C GLY A 69 -11.49 -6.14 6.53
N ILE A 70 -12.40 -5.25 6.92
CA ILE A 70 -12.06 -4.04 7.68
C ILE A 70 -11.65 -4.39 9.11
N GLU A 71 -10.89 -3.51 9.75
CA GLU A 71 -10.56 -3.65 11.18
C GLU A 71 -11.81 -3.91 12.03
N GLY A 72 -11.70 -4.85 12.98
CA GLY A 72 -12.82 -5.30 13.81
C GLY A 72 -13.79 -6.28 13.12
N ASN A 73 -13.68 -6.49 11.80
CA ASN A 73 -14.51 -7.42 11.03
C ASN A 73 -13.71 -8.17 9.95
N ARG A 74 -12.52 -8.66 10.33
CA ARG A 74 -11.64 -9.47 9.46
C ARG A 74 -11.98 -10.94 9.55
N ASN A 75 -11.97 -11.63 8.41
CA ASN A 75 -11.90 -13.09 8.39
C ASN A 75 -10.45 -13.55 8.30
N GLU A 76 -9.69 -13.44 9.39
CA GLU A 76 -8.26 -13.76 9.41
C GLU A 76 -7.97 -15.25 9.19
N ALA A 77 -8.96 -16.14 9.27
CA ALA A 77 -8.80 -17.55 8.91
C ALA A 77 -8.94 -17.80 7.39
N ALA A 78 -9.60 -16.91 6.66
CA ALA A 78 -9.83 -17.00 5.22
C ALA A 78 -9.40 -15.69 4.53
N SER A 79 -8.10 -15.41 4.60
CA SER A 79 -7.48 -14.23 4.01
C SER A 79 -6.22 -14.58 3.23
N ILE A 80 -5.75 -13.66 2.39
CA ILE A 80 -4.47 -13.78 1.67
C ILE A 80 -3.34 -14.02 2.67
N MET A 81 -3.31 -13.23 3.75
CA MET A 81 -2.30 -13.40 4.81
C MET A 81 -2.40 -14.74 5.53
N ALA A 82 -3.60 -15.28 5.74
CA ALA A 82 -3.77 -16.61 6.34
C ALA A 82 -3.16 -17.70 5.47
N PHE A 83 -3.44 -17.63 4.16
CA PHE A 83 -2.92 -18.57 3.18
C PHE A 83 -1.39 -18.49 3.10
N MET A 84 -0.84 -17.28 2.96
CA MET A 84 0.61 -17.08 2.93
C MET A 84 1.26 -17.56 4.24
N LYS A 85 0.71 -17.25 5.42
CA LYS A 85 1.26 -17.73 6.71
C LYS A 85 1.33 -19.25 6.79
N LYS A 86 0.42 -19.97 6.12
CA LYS A 86 0.39 -21.43 6.11
C LYS A 86 1.46 -22.03 5.17
N TYR A 87 1.73 -21.40 4.03
CA TYR A 87 2.54 -22.01 2.96
C TYR A 87 3.89 -21.30 2.71
N ASP A 88 4.00 -20.01 3.04
CA ASP A 88 5.24 -19.21 3.03
C ASP A 88 5.22 -18.16 4.16
N ALA A 89 5.47 -18.62 5.39
CA ALA A 89 5.47 -17.77 6.58
C ALA A 89 6.53 -16.67 6.54
N ALA A 90 7.65 -16.88 5.82
CA ALA A 90 8.72 -15.89 5.72
C ALA A 90 8.28 -14.70 4.86
N GLN A 91 7.73 -14.97 3.67
CA GLN A 91 7.19 -13.93 2.80
C GLN A 91 6.01 -13.21 3.47
N ALA A 92 5.11 -13.95 4.13
CA ALA A 92 3.99 -13.37 4.87
C ALA A 92 4.46 -12.40 5.96
N SER A 93 5.46 -12.81 6.76
CA SER A 93 5.99 -11.97 7.85
C SER A 93 6.64 -10.69 7.31
N LYS A 94 7.35 -10.79 6.18
CA LYS A 94 7.96 -9.64 5.53
C LYS A 94 6.90 -8.64 5.02
N LEU A 95 5.92 -9.13 4.26
CA LEU A 95 4.81 -8.31 3.76
C LEU A 95 4.04 -7.61 4.89
N GLU A 96 3.74 -8.34 5.98
CA GLU A 96 3.08 -7.75 7.16
C GLU A 96 3.93 -6.65 7.83
N SER A 97 5.24 -6.88 7.95
CA SER A 97 6.16 -5.90 8.54
C SER A 97 6.27 -4.64 7.69
N ASP A 98 6.44 -4.78 6.38
CA ASP A 98 6.63 -3.65 5.49
C ASP A 98 5.33 -2.87 5.26
N LEU A 99 4.16 -3.52 5.30
CA LEU A 99 2.86 -2.85 5.36
C LEU A 99 2.73 -1.99 6.63
N LYS A 100 3.06 -2.53 7.81
CA LYS A 100 3.03 -1.78 9.08
C LYS A 100 4.00 -0.60 9.04
N ALA A 101 5.19 -0.79 8.46
CA ALA A 101 6.18 0.28 8.33
C ALA A 101 5.70 1.41 7.40
N ALA A 102 5.05 1.09 6.28
CA ALA A 102 4.50 2.07 5.36
C ALA A 102 3.34 2.87 5.99
N LEU A 103 2.40 2.19 6.66
CA LEU A 103 1.31 2.84 7.41
C LEU A 103 1.87 3.78 8.48
N LYS A 104 2.83 3.31 9.28
CA LYS A 104 3.48 4.12 10.32
C LYS A 104 4.16 5.36 9.75
N ALA A 105 4.82 5.25 8.60
CA ALA A 105 5.52 6.38 7.99
C ALA A 105 4.55 7.46 7.49
N LEU A 106 3.38 7.07 6.98
CA LEU A 106 2.32 8.03 6.63
C LEU A 106 1.66 8.63 7.88
N GLU A 107 1.42 7.84 8.93
CA GLU A 107 0.95 8.35 10.22
C GLU A 107 1.94 9.35 10.82
N ASP A 108 3.25 9.10 10.71
CA ASP A 108 4.29 10.03 11.12
C ASP A 108 4.23 11.35 10.34
N CYS A 109 3.94 11.30 9.03
CA CYS A 109 3.69 12.51 8.26
C CYS A 109 2.46 13.27 8.79
N GLN A 110 1.36 12.58 9.11
CA GLN A 110 0.14 13.21 9.63
C GLN A 110 0.33 13.84 11.02
N THR A 111 1.09 13.19 11.89
CA THR A 111 1.20 13.56 13.31
C THR A 111 2.36 14.49 13.62
N LYS A 112 3.44 14.43 12.82
CA LYS A 112 4.67 15.22 13.07
C LYS A 112 4.78 16.46 12.19
N LEU A 113 4.07 16.52 11.06
CA LEU A 113 4.11 17.65 10.14
C LEU A 113 2.90 18.57 10.35
N LYS A 114 3.11 19.86 10.12
CA LYS A 114 2.01 20.83 10.09
C LYS A 114 1.52 20.97 8.65
N GLY A 115 0.22 20.81 8.47
CA GLY A 115 -0.42 20.87 7.16
C GLY A 115 -0.23 19.61 6.31
N GLY A 116 -0.75 19.67 5.08
CA GLY A 116 -0.74 18.54 4.16
C GLY A 116 0.57 18.39 3.38
N PHE A 117 0.59 17.46 2.41
CA PHE A 117 1.77 17.21 1.58
C PHE A 117 2.22 18.46 0.80
N VAL A 118 1.27 19.28 0.33
CA VAL A 118 1.55 20.55 -0.37
C VAL A 118 2.48 21.49 0.42
N SER A 119 2.41 21.47 1.75
CA SER A 119 3.24 22.31 2.63
C SER A 119 4.56 21.65 3.04
N ASN A 120 4.75 20.38 2.67
CA ASN A 120 5.81 19.52 3.18
C ASN A 120 6.53 18.73 2.06
N ILE A 121 6.46 19.21 0.81
CA ILE A 121 6.92 18.46 -0.37
C ILE A 121 8.35 17.94 -0.24
N SER A 122 9.27 18.72 0.34
CA SER A 122 10.68 18.34 0.50
C SER A 122 11.02 17.79 1.89
N ASN A 123 10.03 17.47 2.72
CA ASN A 123 10.28 17.02 4.08
C ASN A 123 10.89 15.60 4.09
N PRO A 124 11.95 15.33 4.87
CA PRO A 124 12.57 14.01 4.94
C PRO A 124 11.60 12.87 5.29
N LEU A 125 10.62 13.11 6.17
CA LEU A 125 9.62 12.10 6.54
C LEU A 125 8.78 11.65 5.35
N VAL A 126 8.52 12.54 4.39
CA VAL A 126 7.80 12.18 3.16
C VAL A 126 8.65 11.28 2.27
N GLY A 127 9.95 11.56 2.18
CA GLY A 127 10.89 10.69 1.45
C GLY A 127 11.06 9.32 2.13
N GLU A 128 11.00 9.26 3.47
CA GLU A 128 10.96 7.99 4.20
C GLU A 128 9.67 7.22 3.94
N ALA A 129 8.51 7.89 3.98
CA ALA A 129 7.23 7.27 3.66
C ALA A 129 7.23 6.71 2.23
N GLN A 130 7.69 7.48 1.25
CA GLN A 130 7.83 7.01 -0.14
C GLN A 130 8.62 5.71 -0.23
N LYS A 131 9.81 5.64 0.39
CA LYS A 131 10.67 4.44 0.36
C LYS A 131 10.01 3.23 1.01
N LYS A 132 9.27 3.42 2.11
CA LYS A 132 8.54 2.33 2.77
C LYS A 132 7.39 1.82 1.92
N ILE A 133 6.68 2.71 1.22
CA ILE A 133 5.61 2.32 0.29
C ILE A 133 6.19 1.59 -0.92
N GLN A 134 7.33 2.02 -1.46
CA GLN A 134 8.05 1.28 -2.52
C GLN A 134 8.49 -0.13 -2.06
N THR A 135 8.91 -0.26 -0.80
CA THR A 135 9.26 -1.59 -0.25
C THR A 135 8.02 -2.49 -0.14
N LEU A 136 6.88 -1.94 0.28
CA LEU A 136 5.60 -2.66 0.30
C LEU A 136 5.16 -3.06 -1.11
N ASP A 137 5.31 -2.17 -2.09
CA ASP A 137 5.01 -2.41 -3.49
C ASP A 137 5.77 -3.63 -4.04
N GLU A 138 7.09 -3.69 -3.79
CA GLU A 138 7.91 -4.85 -4.18
C GLU A 138 7.43 -6.16 -3.54
N ASP A 139 6.95 -6.11 -2.30
CA ASP A 139 6.47 -7.31 -1.60
C ASP A 139 5.10 -7.76 -2.09
N LEU A 140 4.20 -6.83 -2.44
CA LEU A 140 2.93 -7.13 -3.11
C LEU A 140 3.19 -7.77 -4.48
N ASN A 141 4.17 -7.24 -5.21
CA ASN A 141 4.63 -7.79 -6.48
C ASN A 141 5.10 -9.25 -6.33
N LYS A 142 5.96 -9.53 -5.34
CA LYS A 142 6.46 -10.89 -5.03
C LYS A 142 5.34 -11.83 -4.54
N ALA A 143 4.39 -11.32 -3.75
CA ALA A 143 3.26 -12.12 -3.29
C ALA A 143 2.39 -12.56 -4.48
N ALA A 144 2.12 -11.66 -5.43
CA ALA A 144 1.36 -12.01 -6.63
C ALA A 144 2.08 -13.05 -7.52
N GLU A 145 3.41 -12.92 -7.68
CA GLU A 145 4.23 -13.90 -8.40
C GLU A 145 4.29 -15.27 -7.72
N TRP A 146 4.12 -15.30 -6.40
CA TRP A 146 4.03 -16.53 -5.64
C TRP A 146 2.64 -17.17 -5.82
N PHE A 147 1.56 -16.38 -5.72
CA PHE A 147 0.18 -16.85 -5.91
C PHE A 147 -0.08 -17.43 -7.30
N SER A 148 0.57 -16.90 -8.35
CA SER A 148 0.41 -17.41 -9.71
C SER A 148 0.98 -18.81 -9.95
N LYS A 149 1.64 -19.41 -8.94
CA LYS A 149 2.30 -20.73 -9.00
C LYS A 149 1.75 -21.74 -7.99
N GLN A 150 0.71 -21.38 -7.24
CA GLN A 150 0.08 -22.29 -6.26
C GLN A 150 -0.79 -23.32 -6.98
#